data_AF-A0A1V0FWH0-F1
#
_entry.id   AF-A0A1V0FWH0-F1
#
_cell.length_a   1.000
_cell.length_b   1.000
_cell.length_c   1.000
_cell.angle_alpha   90.00
_cell.angle_beta   90.00
_cell.angle_gamma   90.00
#
_symmetry.space_group_name_H-M   'P 1'
#
loop_
_entity.id
_entity.type
_entity.pdbx_description
1 polymer ?
#
loop_
_entity_poly.entity_id
_entity_poly.type
_entity_poly.pdbx_seq_one_letter_code
_entity_poly.pdbx_strand_id
1 'polypeptide(L)' 'MNLHSTMFCLHSCETEGECCDNWTCHNGICKIKIIL' A
#
# COMPACT_ATOMS: atom_id res chain seq x y z
N MET A 1 5.34 11.56 12.07
CA MET A 1 3.87 11.65 11.90
C MET A 1 3.32 10.28 12.23
N ASN A 2 2.62 10.17 13.37
CA ASN A 2 1.99 8.92 13.79
C ASN A 2 0.55 8.93 13.27
N LEU A 3 0.16 7.94 12.47
CA LEU A 3 -1.26 7.65 12.27
C LEU A 3 -1.46 6.14 12.28
N HIS A 4 -1.58 5.64 13.51
CA HIS A 4 -2.15 4.33 13.77
C HIS A 4 -3.68 4.47 13.59
N SER A 5 -4.17 4.31 12.37
CA SER A 5 -5.60 4.31 12.06
C SER A 5 -5.89 3.24 11.02
N THR A 6 -6.24 2.04 11.48
CA THR A 6 -7.01 1.02 10.75
C THR A 6 -6.64 0.80 9.27
N MET A 7 -5.63 -0.05 9.03
CA MET A 7 -5.63 -1.10 8.00
C MET A 7 -6.02 -0.72 6.55
N PHE A 8 -5.55 0.41 6.04
CA PHE A 8 -5.50 0.66 4.59
C PHE A 8 -4.13 1.23 4.25
N CYS A 9 -3.32 0.44 3.54
CA CYS A 9 -1.97 0.81 3.13
C CYS A 9 -2.02 1.76 1.92
N LEU A 10 -2.79 2.85 1.99
CA LEU A 10 -2.94 3.83 0.92
C LEU A 10 -1.81 4.88 0.97
N HIS A 11 -0.57 4.42 1.13
CA HIS A 11 0.60 5.29 1.13
C HIS A 11 1.11 5.53 -0.29
N SER A 12 1.80 6.66 -0.45
CA SER A 12 2.66 6.86 -1.62
C SER A 12 3.79 5.82 -1.58
N CYS A 13 4.16 5.30 -2.74
CA CYS A 13 5.22 4.31 -2.87
C CYS A 13 6.03 4.55 -4.13
N GLU A 14 7.29 4.15 -4.11
CA GLU A 14 8.15 4.08 -5.29
C GLU A 14 8.35 2.62 -5.73
N THR A 15 8.32 1.69 -4.76
CA THR A 15 8.52 0.25 -5.00
C THR A 15 7.48 -0.60 -4.26
N GLU A 16 7.24 -1.83 -4.72
CA GLU A 16 6.25 -2.71 -4.10
C GLU A 16 6.56 -3.08 -2.64
N GLY A 17 7.84 -3.07 -2.25
CA GLY A 17 8.27 -3.42 -0.89
C GLY A 17 7.91 -2.38 0.17
N GLU A 18 7.44 -1.20 -0.25
CA GLU A 18 6.96 -0.14 0.66
C GLU A 18 5.47 -0.31 1.02
N CYS A 19 4.76 -1.18 0.30
CA CYS A 19 3.36 -1.48 0.54
C CYS A 19 3.19 -2.63 1.53
N CYS A 20 2.03 -2.68 2.20
CA CYS A 20 1.66 -3.79 3.07
C CYS A 20 1.58 -5.13 2.31
N ASP A 21 1.64 -6.23 3.03
CA ASP A 21 1.42 -7.56 2.49
C ASP A 21 0.06 -7.66 1.76
N ASN A 22 0.06 -8.26 0.57
CA ASN A 22 -1.05 -8.32 -0.40
C ASN A 22 -1.44 -6.99 -1.05
N TRP A 23 -0.53 -6.02 -1.07
CA TRP A 23 -0.67 -4.78 -1.84
C TRP A 23 0.47 -4.67 -2.87
N THR A 24 0.26 -3.86 -3.90
CA THR A 24 1.23 -3.55 -4.96
C THR A 24 1.33 -2.04 -5.11
N CYS A 25 2.52 -1.55 -5.45
CA CYS A 25 2.71 -0.16 -5.78
C CYS A 25 2.27 0.09 -7.23
N HIS A 26 1.20 0.86 -7.41
CA HIS A 26 0.66 1.16 -8.73
C HIS A 26 0.50 2.66 -8.92
N ASN A 27 1.27 3.23 -9.86
CA ASN A 27 1.34 4.66 -10.13
C ASN A 27 1.64 5.50 -8.88
N GLY A 28 2.64 5.08 -8.11
CA GLY A 28 3.08 5.84 -6.96
C GLY A 28 2.20 5.69 -5.72
N ILE A 29 1.19 4.81 -5.75
CA ILE A 29 0.25 4.58 -4.65
C ILE A 29 0.06 3.08 -4.44
N CYS A 30 0.13 2.66 -3.19
CA CYS A 30 -0.14 1.29 -2.79
C CYS A 30 -1.63 0.95 -2.96
N LYS A 31 -1.92 -0.13 -3.70
CA LYS A 31 -3.27 -0.66 -3.93
C LYS A 31 -3.34 -2.13 -3.53
N ILE A 32 -4.51 -2.60 -3.11
CA ILE A 32 -4.76 -4.02 -2.84
C ILE A 32 -4.48 -4.84 -4.10
N LYS A 33 -3.70 -5.92 -3.96
CA LYS A 33 -3.63 -6.98 -4.97
C LYS A 33 -4.97 -7.70 -4.94
N ILE A 34 -5.86 -7.36 -5.89
CA ILE A 34 -7.08 -8.12 -6.10
C ILE A 34 -6.65 -9.43 -6.79
N ILE A 35 -6.48 -10.47 -5.98
CA ILE A 35 -6.30 -11.84 -6.48
C ILE A 35 -7.71 -12.33 -6.85
N LEU A 36 -8.03 -12.30 -8.14
CA LEU A 36 -9.24 -12.87 -8.73
C LEU A 36 -9.06 -14.38 -8.93
#